data_AF-A0A9P5CUG2-F1
#
_entry.id   AF-A0A9P5CUG2-F1
#
_cell.length_a   1.000
_cell.length_b   1.000
_cell.length_c   1.000
_cell.angle_alpha   90.00
_cell.angle_beta   90.00
_cell.angle_gamma   90.00
#
_symmetry.space_group_name_H-M   'P 1'
#
loop_
_entity.id
_entity.type
_entity.pdbx_description
1 polymer ?
#
loop_
_entity_poly.entity_id
_entity_poly.type
_entity_poly.pdbx_seq_one_letter_code
_entity_poly.pdbx_strand_id
1 'polypeptide(L)'
;MASDSPLVLWDCIFGEEEDELDWVYPGDPRTLKSPSRRTDGNFGQGGLVEDLWTLWRNRKIDELLAGTLLESMANRGQSIAASKGDDHPSNQVQAVRSPRVFSGGDNGKPVGKYVPLLNRTKLDLVEDMNARYLSKKGHKYWNKVLEYQEEQRKAALDGE
;
A
#
# COMPACT_ATOMS: atom_id res chain seq x y z
N MET A 1 20.51 -12.96 13.32
CA MET A 1 20.11 -11.73 14.05
C MET A 1 18.88 -11.17 13.34
N ALA A 2 17.80 -10.87 14.06
CA ALA A 2 16.57 -10.34 13.45
C ALA A 2 16.86 -8.98 12.76
N SER A 3 16.25 -8.73 11.61
CA SER A 3 16.40 -7.48 10.86
C SER A 3 15.71 -6.31 11.59
N ASP A 4 16.30 -5.11 11.49
CA ASP A 4 15.88 -3.85 12.13
C ASP A 4 14.56 -3.25 11.59
N SER A 5 13.67 -4.12 11.08
CA SER A 5 12.30 -3.77 10.73
C SER A 5 11.49 -3.56 12.01
N PRO A 6 10.65 -2.51 12.12
CA PRO A 6 9.83 -2.31 13.31
C PRO A 6 8.90 -3.51 13.50
N LEU A 7 9.19 -4.33 14.51
CA LEU A 7 8.33 -5.42 14.91
C LEU A 7 7.08 -4.82 15.54
N VAL A 8 5.94 -5.09 14.93
CA VAL A 8 4.65 -4.72 15.50
C VAL A 8 4.30 -5.79 16.52
N LEU A 9 4.35 -5.43 17.79
CA LEU A 9 3.82 -6.26 18.88
C LEU A 9 2.29 -6.27 18.70
N TRP A 10 1.76 -7.40 18.23
CA TRP A 10 0.37 -7.51 17.83
C TRP A 10 -0.60 -7.55 19.00
N ASP A 11 -0.24 -8.25 20.08
CA ASP A 11 -0.99 -8.17 21.32
C ASP A 11 -0.16 -8.70 22.50
N CYS A 12 -0.33 -8.08 23.66
CA CYS A 12 0.28 -8.49 24.92
C CYS A 12 -0.84 -8.76 25.91
N ILE A 13 -1.47 -9.92 25.75
CA ILE A 13 -2.59 -10.34 26.58
C ILE A 13 -2.02 -10.87 27.90
N PHE A 14 -2.35 -10.20 29.01
CA PHE A 14 -1.97 -10.61 30.36
C PHE A 14 -3.25 -10.77 31.19
N GLY A 15 -3.60 -12.00 31.55
CA GLY A 15 -4.71 -12.29 32.47
C GLY A 15 -4.64 -13.71 33.03
N GLU A 16 -4.85 -13.84 34.35
CA GLU A 16 -5.02 -15.12 35.06
C GLU A 16 -6.50 -15.56 35.14
N GLU A 17 -7.46 -14.70 34.77
CA GLU A 17 -8.87 -15.04 34.60
C GLU A 17 -9.32 -14.68 33.17
N GLU A 18 -9.98 -15.65 32.54
CA GLU A 18 -10.30 -15.84 31.12
C GLU A 18 -10.80 -14.61 30.34
N ASP A 19 -10.07 -14.24 29.27
CA ASP A 19 -10.51 -13.93 27.89
C ASP A 19 -11.80 -13.13 27.59
N GLU A 20 -12.39 -12.40 28.53
CA GLU A 20 -13.49 -11.47 28.27
C GLU A 20 -13.02 -10.02 28.41
N LEU A 21 -12.47 -9.46 27.32
CA LEU A 21 -12.45 -7.99 27.19
C LEU A 21 -13.90 -7.50 27.15
N ASP A 22 -14.36 -6.83 28.22
CA ASP A 22 -15.67 -6.16 28.26
C ASP A 22 -15.61 -4.94 27.33
N TRP A 23 -16.03 -5.16 26.07
CA TRP A 23 -16.10 -4.12 25.06
C TRP A 23 -17.14 -3.08 25.46
N VAL A 24 -16.67 -1.88 25.76
CA VAL A 24 -17.56 -0.76 26.08
C VAL A 24 -18.10 -0.16 24.79
N TYR A 25 -19.38 -0.39 24.52
CA TYR A 25 -20.06 0.17 23.36
C TYR A 25 -20.57 1.59 23.63
N PRO A 26 -20.58 2.48 22.61
CA PRO A 26 -21.33 3.72 22.68
C PRO A 26 -22.79 3.42 23.05
N GLY A 27 -23.26 3.97 24.19
CA GLY A 27 -24.61 3.74 24.73
C GLY A 27 -24.74 2.70 25.82
N ASP A 28 -23.64 2.07 26.25
CA ASP A 28 -23.71 1.15 27.38
C ASP A 28 -24.16 1.91 28.65
N PRO A 29 -25.26 1.49 29.32
CA PRO A 29 -25.75 2.08 30.57
C PRO A 29 -24.68 2.15 31.68
N ARG A 30 -23.63 1.33 31.62
CA ARG A 30 -22.50 1.37 32.55
C ARG A 30 -21.64 2.64 32.42
N THR A 31 -21.63 3.26 31.25
CA THR A 31 -20.89 4.51 30.95
C THR A 31 -21.67 5.77 31.29
N LEU A 32 -23.00 5.66 31.44
CA LEU A 32 -23.96 6.73 31.72
C LEU A 32 -23.96 7.17 33.20
N LYS A 33 -22.79 7.23 33.85
CA LYS A 33 -22.68 7.59 35.29
C LYS A 33 -22.92 9.07 35.59
N SER A 34 -23.09 9.92 34.58
CA SER A 34 -23.40 11.34 34.77
C SER A 34 -24.88 11.62 34.44
N PRO A 35 -25.69 12.15 35.38
CA PRO A 35 -27.11 12.43 35.16
C PRO A 35 -27.32 13.73 34.37
N SER A 36 -26.36 14.15 33.54
CA SER A 36 -26.50 15.33 32.69
C SER A 36 -27.35 14.97 31.48
N ARG A 37 -28.65 15.20 31.63
CA ARG A 37 -29.76 14.95 30.68
C ARG A 37 -29.67 15.72 29.34
N ARG A 38 -28.49 16.20 28.93
CA ARG A 38 -28.33 17.08 27.76
C ARG A 38 -27.31 16.62 26.73
N THR A 39 -26.33 15.81 27.10
CA THR A 39 -25.36 15.25 26.15
C THR A 39 -24.89 13.90 26.70
N ASP A 40 -25.43 12.82 26.16
CA ASP A 40 -24.87 11.50 26.39
C ASP A 40 -23.47 11.53 25.76
N GLY A 41 -22.40 11.32 26.54
CA GLY A 41 -21.02 11.53 26.06
C GLY A 41 -20.68 10.69 24.82
N ASN A 42 -21.48 9.65 24.58
CA ASN A 42 -21.41 8.80 23.40
C ASN A 42 -22.35 9.25 22.26
N PHE A 43 -23.53 9.77 22.57
CA PHE A 43 -24.59 10.10 21.61
C PHE A 43 -25.12 11.53 21.77
N GLY A 44 -25.15 12.29 20.68
CA GLY A 44 -25.70 13.65 20.64
C GLY A 44 -24.66 14.68 20.21
N GLN A 45 -25.02 15.96 20.35
CA GLN A 45 -24.21 17.06 19.88
C GLN A 45 -22.88 17.13 20.66
N GLY A 46 -21.76 16.92 19.96
CA GLY A 46 -20.42 16.82 20.56
C GLY A 46 -20.08 15.46 21.16
N GLY A 47 -20.85 14.41 20.85
CA GLY A 47 -20.54 13.03 21.22
C GLY A 47 -19.62 12.34 20.22
N LEU A 48 -18.96 11.26 20.66
CA LEU A 48 -18.00 10.50 19.84
C LEU A 48 -18.58 10.04 18.49
N VAL A 49 -19.85 9.64 18.47
CA VAL A 49 -20.52 9.17 17.25
C VAL A 49 -20.69 10.30 16.22
N GLU A 50 -20.95 11.53 16.68
CA GLU A 50 -21.07 12.69 15.79
C GLU A 50 -19.69 13.07 15.20
N ASP A 51 -18.63 13.00 16.01
CA ASP A 51 -17.26 13.25 15.55
C ASP A 51 -16.81 12.20 14.53
N LEU A 52 -17.08 10.93 14.79
CA LEU A 52 -16.81 9.84 13.84
C LEU A 52 -17.64 10.00 12.55
N TRP A 53 -18.91 10.37 12.69
CA TRP A 53 -19.79 10.63 11.55
C TRP A 53 -19.32 11.79 10.68
N THR A 54 -18.93 12.92 11.29
CA THR A 54 -18.43 14.08 10.54
C THR A 54 -17.12 13.77 9.83
N LEU A 55 -16.19 13.06 10.46
CA LEU A 55 -14.94 12.62 9.83
C LEU A 55 -15.19 11.65 8.67
N TRP A 56 -16.05 10.65 8.88
CA TRP A 56 -16.42 9.70 7.82
C TRP A 56 -17.08 10.42 6.65
N ARG A 57 -18.04 11.32 6.94
CA ARG A 57 -18.77 12.08 5.93
C ARG A 57 -17.84 12.97 5.11
N ASN A 58 -16.91 13.67 5.75
CA ASN A 58 -15.92 14.50 5.04
C ASN A 58 -15.08 13.65 4.08
N ARG A 59 -14.50 12.54 4.56
CA ARG A 59 -13.71 11.63 3.71
C ARG A 59 -14.53 11.00 2.58
N LYS A 60 -15.80 10.68 2.84
CA LYS A 60 -16.69 10.09 1.83
C LYS A 60 -17.06 11.10 0.74
N ILE A 61 -17.23 12.37 1.09
CA ILE A 61 -17.45 13.45 0.13
C ILE A 61 -16.20 13.61 -0.75
N ASP A 62 -15.01 13.66 -0.17
CA ASP A 62 -13.77 13.78 -0.93
C ASP A 62 -13.57 12.60 -1.89
N GLU A 63 -13.85 11.38 -1.44
CA GLU A 63 -13.81 10.17 -2.27
C GLU A 63 -14.80 10.25 -3.44
N LEU A 64 -16.03 10.68 -3.18
CA LEU A 64 -17.08 10.80 -4.20
C LEU A 64 -16.74 11.90 -5.22
N LEU A 65 -16.23 13.04 -4.77
CA LEU A 65 -15.80 14.14 -5.65
C LEU A 65 -14.60 13.71 -6.50
N ALA A 66 -13.59 13.07 -5.91
CA ALA A 66 -12.46 12.55 -6.66
C ALA A 66 -12.88 11.47 -7.67
N GLY A 67 -13.79 10.57 -7.27
CA GLY A 67 -14.32 9.50 -8.12
C GLY A 67 -15.13 10.03 -9.32
N THR A 68 -16.05 10.97 -9.08
CA THR A 68 -16.85 11.60 -10.15
C THR A 68 -15.99 12.42 -11.10
N LEU A 69 -14.98 13.12 -10.59
CA LEU A 69 -14.00 13.83 -11.43
C LEU A 69 -13.23 12.84 -12.30
N LEU A 70 -12.73 11.75 -11.74
CA LEU A 70 -12.02 10.70 -12.47
C LEU A 70 -12.89 10.09 -13.57
N GLU A 71 -14.15 9.77 -13.27
CA GLU A 71 -15.13 9.26 -14.24
C GLU A 71 -15.37 10.25 -15.38
N SER A 72 -15.60 11.53 -15.06
CA SER A 72 -15.85 12.57 -16.07
C SER A 72 -14.65 12.76 -17.01
N MET A 73 -13.42 12.71 -16.48
CA MET A 73 -12.19 12.84 -17.25
C MET A 73 -11.93 11.60 -18.10
N ALA A 74 -12.19 10.40 -17.57
CA ALA A 74 -12.08 9.15 -18.32
C ALA A 74 -13.03 9.14 -19.53
N ASN A 75 -14.29 9.54 -19.31
CA ASN A 75 -15.30 9.63 -20.37
C ASN A 75 -14.94 10.70 -21.42
N ARG A 76 -14.44 11.87 -20.99
CA ARG A 76 -13.99 12.93 -21.91
C ARG A 76 -12.78 12.51 -22.75
N GLY A 77 -11.84 11.76 -22.16
CA GLY A 77 -10.68 11.21 -22.86
C GLY A 77 -11.07 10.24 -23.98
N GLN A 78 -12.09 9.40 -23.76
CA GLN A 78 -12.63 8.51 -24.80
C GLN A 78 -13.26 9.29 -25.95
N SER A 79 -14.04 10.35 -25.66
CA SER A 79 -14.64 11.21 -26.68
C SER A 79 -13.61 12.01 -27.49
N ILE A 80 -12.53 12.49 -26.86
CA ILE A 80 -11.43 13.17 -27.58
C ILE A 80 -10.64 12.18 -28.44
N ALA A 81 -10.39 10.96 -27.95
CA ALA A 81 -9.73 9.92 -28.74
C ALA A 81 -10.59 9.45 -29.93
N ALA A 82 -11.92 9.40 -29.77
CA ALA A 82 -12.85 9.03 -30.83
C ALA A 82 -13.16 10.16 -31.83
N SER A 83 -13.01 11.43 -31.44
CA SER A 83 -13.27 12.59 -32.32
C SER A 83 -12.05 13.06 -33.12
N LYS A 84 -10.84 12.61 -32.76
CA LYS A 84 -9.64 12.80 -33.58
C LYS A 84 -9.64 11.76 -34.70
N GLY A 85 -10.28 12.10 -35.82
CA GLY A 85 -10.18 11.34 -37.06
C GLY A 85 -8.73 11.20 -37.52
N ASP A 86 -8.44 10.09 -38.20
CA ASP A 86 -7.11 9.60 -38.58
C ASP A 86 -6.28 10.52 -39.53
N ASP A 87 -6.77 11.72 -39.87
CA ASP A 87 -6.25 12.50 -41.00
C ASP A 87 -5.31 13.67 -40.65
N HIS A 88 -4.81 13.78 -39.41
CA HIS A 88 -3.85 14.84 -39.05
C HIS A 88 -2.41 14.33 -38.83
N PRO A 89 -1.43 14.72 -39.67
CA PRO A 89 -0.06 14.16 -39.65
C PRO A 89 0.77 14.52 -38.41
N SER A 90 0.29 15.43 -37.54
CA SER A 90 0.93 15.74 -36.26
C SER A 90 0.61 14.75 -35.13
N ASN A 91 -0.31 13.80 -35.31
CA ASN A 91 -0.71 12.83 -34.29
C ASN A 91 0.19 11.58 -34.20
N GLN A 92 1.09 11.33 -35.16
CA GLN A 92 1.93 10.12 -35.15
C GLN A 92 2.86 10.01 -33.93
N VAL A 93 3.21 11.13 -33.29
CA VAL A 93 4.12 11.14 -32.12
C VAL A 93 3.37 10.90 -30.79
N GLN A 94 2.04 11.01 -30.74
CA GLN A 94 1.26 10.85 -29.50
C GLN A 94 0.69 9.44 -29.29
N ALA A 95 0.89 8.51 -30.23
CA ALA A 95 0.12 7.27 -30.33
C ALA A 95 0.74 6.02 -29.66
N VAL A 96 1.70 6.16 -28.74
CA VAL A 96 2.22 4.99 -27.99
C VAL A 96 2.37 5.30 -26.51
N ARG A 97 1.29 5.75 -25.86
CA ARG A 97 1.26 5.75 -24.39
C ARG A 97 0.87 4.34 -23.95
N SER A 98 1.79 3.65 -23.27
CA SER A 98 1.52 2.33 -22.69
C SER A 98 0.32 2.39 -21.72
N PRO A 99 -0.52 1.34 -21.68
CA PRO A 99 -1.64 1.29 -20.76
C PRO A 99 -1.13 1.39 -19.32
N ARG A 100 -1.74 2.27 -18.52
CA ARG A 100 -1.44 2.36 -17.09
C ARG A 100 -2.29 1.36 -16.32
N VAL A 101 -1.65 0.61 -15.42
CA VAL A 101 -2.34 -0.31 -14.51
C VAL A 101 -2.27 0.27 -13.10
N PHE A 102 -3.42 0.29 -12.43
CA PHE A 102 -3.57 0.75 -11.05
C PHE A 102 -3.75 -0.49 -10.16
N SER A 103 -2.68 -0.90 -9.47
CA SER A 103 -2.66 -2.10 -8.62
C SER A 103 -2.96 -1.79 -7.14
N GLY A 104 -3.70 -0.72 -6.86
CA GLY A 104 -4.07 -0.30 -5.50
C GLY A 104 -3.17 0.77 -4.86
N GLY A 105 -2.16 1.32 -5.57
CA GLY A 105 -1.41 2.50 -5.12
C GLY A 105 -1.83 3.76 -5.88
N ASP A 106 -1.49 4.93 -5.33
CA ASP A 106 -1.88 6.25 -5.86
C ASP A 106 -1.42 6.49 -7.31
N ASN A 107 -0.29 5.89 -7.70
CA ASN A 107 0.31 6.07 -9.01
C ASN A 107 0.07 4.87 -9.93
N GLY A 108 -0.55 5.13 -11.09
CA GLY A 108 -0.66 4.16 -12.17
C GLY A 108 0.71 3.88 -12.79
N LYS A 109 1.13 2.61 -12.77
CA LYS A 109 2.38 2.19 -13.40
C LYS A 109 2.14 1.98 -14.89
N PRO A 110 2.96 2.56 -15.79
CA PRO A 110 2.90 2.21 -17.21
C PRO A 110 3.30 0.75 -17.36
N VAL A 111 2.33 -0.10 -17.71
CA VAL A 111 2.61 -1.50 -18.02
C VAL A 111 2.73 -1.61 -19.53
N GLY A 112 3.75 -2.32 -20.00
CA GLY A 112 3.88 -2.64 -21.41
C GLY A 112 2.62 -3.32 -21.96
N LYS A 113 2.50 -3.37 -23.30
CA LYS A 113 1.36 -4.06 -23.94
C LYS A 113 1.20 -5.46 -23.34
N TYR A 114 -0.01 -5.81 -22.90
CA TYR A 114 -0.29 -7.12 -22.33
C TYR A 114 0.12 -8.21 -23.31
N VAL A 115 0.97 -9.14 -22.86
CA VAL A 115 1.34 -10.34 -23.60
C VAL A 115 0.48 -11.50 -23.09
N PRO A 116 -0.39 -12.08 -23.93
CA PRO A 116 -1.18 -13.26 -23.59
C PRO A 116 -0.31 -14.37 -23.05
N LEU A 117 -0.80 -15.12 -22.05
CA LEU A 117 -0.04 -16.18 -21.38
C LEU A 117 0.63 -17.15 -22.35
N LEU A 118 -0.08 -17.56 -23.41
CA LEU A 118 0.44 -18.47 -24.45
C LEU A 118 1.64 -17.90 -25.22
N ASN A 119 1.71 -16.58 -25.37
CA ASN A 119 2.76 -15.89 -26.12
C ASN A 119 3.88 -15.39 -25.22
N ARG A 120 3.81 -15.65 -23.90
CA ARG A 120 4.88 -15.27 -22.98
C ARG A 120 6.09 -16.17 -23.21
N THR A 121 7.26 -15.55 -23.23
CA THR A 121 8.54 -16.27 -23.24
C THR A 121 8.60 -17.15 -22.00
N LYS A 122 8.97 -18.42 -22.18
CA LYS A 122 9.24 -19.32 -21.06
C LYS A 122 10.34 -18.69 -20.20
N LEU A 123 10.23 -18.88 -18.88
CA LEU A 123 11.26 -18.46 -17.96
C LEU A 123 12.54 -19.28 -18.25
N ASP A 124 13.69 -18.63 -18.09
CA ASP A 124 14.97 -19.31 -18.06
C ASP A 124 15.01 -20.28 -16.87
N LEU A 125 15.94 -21.24 -16.89
CA LEU A 125 16.17 -22.15 -15.77
C LEU A 125 16.49 -21.35 -14.49
N VAL A 126 16.08 -21.90 -13.34
CA VAL A 126 16.29 -21.25 -12.03
C VAL A 126 17.77 -20.98 -11.77
N GLU A 127 18.65 -21.91 -12.16
CA GLU A 127 20.10 -21.77 -12.03
C GLU A 127 20.64 -20.56 -12.82
N ASP A 128 20.22 -20.40 -14.08
CA ASP A 128 20.63 -19.29 -14.92
C ASP A 128 20.09 -17.95 -14.39
N MET A 129 18.88 -17.95 -13.86
CA MET A 129 18.27 -16.78 -13.26
C MET A 129 19.01 -16.36 -11.97
N ASN A 130 19.36 -17.32 -11.12
CA ASN A 130 20.14 -17.08 -9.90
C ASN A 130 21.55 -16.59 -10.22
N ALA A 131 22.22 -17.17 -11.22
CA ALA A 131 23.54 -16.73 -11.68
C ALA A 131 23.50 -15.28 -12.21
N ARG A 132 22.48 -14.93 -13.00
CA ARG A 132 22.25 -13.54 -13.47
C ARG A 132 21.90 -12.58 -12.34
N TYR A 133 21.18 -13.04 -11.32
CA TYR A 133 20.87 -12.22 -10.14
C TYR A 133 22.12 -11.98 -9.29
N LEU A 134 22.93 -13.01 -9.07
CA LEU A 134 24.22 -12.90 -8.40
C LEU A 134 25.13 -11.91 -9.13
N SER A 135 25.18 -11.96 -10.47
CA SER A 135 26.00 -11.04 -11.25
C SER A 135 25.51 -9.58 -11.20
N LYS A 136 24.19 -9.35 -11.20
CA LYS A 136 23.62 -7.98 -11.19
C LYS A 136 23.46 -7.34 -9.81
N LYS A 137 23.00 -8.10 -8.81
CA LYS A 137 22.66 -7.60 -7.46
C LYS A 137 23.48 -8.28 -6.37
N GLY A 138 23.77 -9.56 -6.52
CA GLY A 138 24.44 -10.35 -5.49
C GLY A 138 25.86 -9.87 -5.20
N HIS A 139 26.67 -9.52 -6.21
CA HIS A 139 28.08 -9.17 -5.98
C HIS A 139 28.30 -8.03 -5.00
N LYS A 140 27.52 -6.95 -5.06
CA LYS A 140 27.71 -5.80 -4.15
C LYS A 140 27.37 -6.13 -2.70
N TYR A 141 26.35 -6.95 -2.48
CA TYR A 141 25.93 -7.35 -1.13
C TYR A 141 26.84 -8.44 -0.57
N TRP A 142 27.12 -9.48 -1.35
CA TRP A 142 27.98 -10.59 -0.94
C TRP A 142 29.44 -10.20 -0.74
N ASN A 143 29.99 -9.27 -1.53
CA ASN A 143 31.35 -8.78 -1.31
C ASN A 143 31.48 -8.04 0.03
N LYS A 144 30.50 -7.21 0.40
CA LYS A 144 30.50 -6.55 1.72
C LYS A 144 30.38 -7.53 2.88
N VAL A 145 29.57 -8.58 2.71
CA VAL A 145 29.44 -9.65 3.72
C VAL A 145 30.75 -10.44 3.85
N LEU A 146 31.43 -10.71 2.74
CA LEU A 146 32.73 -11.39 2.74
C LEU A 146 33.84 -10.52 3.36
N GLU A 147 33.92 -9.25 2.98
CA GLU A 147 34.86 -8.29 3.59
C GLU A 147 34.66 -8.19 5.10
N TYR A 148 33.40 -8.08 5.55
CA TYR A 148 33.08 -8.06 6.99
C TYR A 148 33.53 -9.35 7.70
N GLN A 149 33.31 -10.53 7.09
CA GLN A 149 33.77 -11.79 7.69
C GLN A 149 35.29 -11.92 7.74
N GLU A 150 36.02 -11.41 6.73
CA GLU A 150 37.47 -11.37 6.72
C GLU A 150 38.04 -10.44 7.80
N GLU A 151 37.41 -9.26 7.99
CA GLU A 151 37.75 -8.34 9.07
C GLU A 151 37.55 -8.98 10.46
N GLN A 152 36.43 -9.68 10.67
CA GLN A 152 36.18 -10.41 11.91
C GLN A 152 37.21 -11.53 12.14
N ARG A 153 37.62 -12.26 11.10
CA ARG A 153 38.68 -13.28 11.21
C ARG A 153 40.03 -12.69 11.55
N LYS A 154 40.41 -11.55 10.97
CA LYS A 154 41.67 -10.87 11.31
C LYS A 154 41.66 -10.33 12.73
N ALA A 155 40.57 -9.69 13.15
CA ALA A 155 40.42 -9.20 14.51
C ALA A 155 40.48 -10.32 15.57
N ALA A 156 39.97 -11.51 15.24
CA ALA A 156 40.09 -12.69 16.10
C ALA A 156 41.51 -13.28 16.15
N LEU A 157 42.31 -13.13 15.09
CA LEU A 157 43.71 -13.58 15.02
C LEU A 157 44.70 -12.59 15.66
N ASP A 158 44.41 -11.29 15.62
CA ASP A 158 45.25 -10.25 16.24
C ASP A 158 44.94 -10.08 17.75
N GLY A 159 43.91 -10.76 18.26
CA GLY A 159 43.48 -10.75 19.66
C GLY A 159 43.97 -11.92 20.51
N GLU A 160 44.71 -12.87 19.92
CA GLU A 160 45.49 -13.92 20.62
C GLU A 160 46.97 -13.52 20.74
#